data_AF-A0A847DXC1-F1
#
_entry.id   AF-A0A847DXC1-F1
#
_cell.length_a   1.000
_cell.length_b   1.000
_cell.length_c   1.000
_cell.angle_alpha   90.00
_cell.angle_beta   90.00
_cell.angle_gamma   90.00
#
_symmetry.space_group_name_H-M   'P 1'
#
loop_
_entity.id
_entity.type
_entity.pdbx_description
1 polymer ?
#
loop_
_entity_poly.entity_id
_entity_poly.type
_entity_poly.pdbx_seq_one_letter_code
_entity_poly.pdbx_strand_id
1 'polypeptide(L)'
;MSAEYGLARGSGWVALLEARLAERIPGWKVVNASISGETSSGGAARIAGLLERHRPAAVIVELGGNDALRGLDLNATRTNLERIVAASKAAGARVLLLGMQVPPNYGRAYTDAFAALFDEVSRSQQVPLVPFFLDGIAEDMSMFQPDRIHPNDAAQPRLLENVWPALESLLG
;
A
#
# COMPACT_ATOMS: atom_id res chain seq x y z
N MET A 1 -6.34 4.97 1.31
CA MET A 1 -6.63 3.77 2.12
C MET A 1 -5.99 3.85 3.50
N SER A 2 -4.67 3.98 3.57
CA SER A 2 -3.91 3.86 4.83
C SER A 2 -3.92 5.09 5.75
N ALA A 3 -4.41 6.24 5.25
CA ALA A 3 -4.49 7.51 5.98
C ALA A 3 -5.82 7.72 6.74
N GLU A 4 -6.65 6.68 6.92
CA GLU A 4 -7.93 6.75 7.66
C GLU A 4 -8.91 7.79 7.08
N TYR A 5 -8.87 8.02 5.76
CA TYR A 5 -9.77 8.96 5.11
C TYR A 5 -11.24 8.61 5.40
N GLY A 6 -11.99 9.55 5.96
CA GLY A 6 -13.41 9.36 6.28
C GLY A 6 -13.69 8.47 7.48
N LEU A 7 -12.65 7.98 8.19
CA LEU A 7 -12.78 7.12 9.38
C LEU A 7 -12.43 7.88 10.67
N ALA A 8 -12.82 7.30 11.79
CA ALA A 8 -12.33 7.76 13.09
C ALA A 8 -10.82 7.49 13.20
N ARG A 9 -10.07 8.43 13.77
CA ARG A 9 -8.63 8.26 13.94
C ARG A 9 -8.34 7.05 14.84
N GLY A 10 -7.47 6.15 14.38
CA GLY A 10 -7.13 4.91 15.07
C GLY A 10 -8.08 3.73 14.80
N SER A 11 -9.09 3.86 13.93
CA SER A 11 -9.92 2.73 13.49
C SER A 11 -9.42 2.06 12.21
N GLY A 12 -8.40 2.61 11.55
CA GLY A 12 -7.88 2.06 10.30
C GLY A 12 -7.06 0.78 10.48
N TRP A 13 -6.87 0.06 9.37
CA TRP A 13 -6.10 -1.19 9.34
C TRP A 13 -4.66 -1.05 9.88
N VAL A 14 -4.06 0.14 9.79
CA VAL A 14 -2.71 0.41 10.33
C VAL A 14 -2.69 0.36 11.86
N ALA A 15 -3.75 0.83 12.53
CA ALA A 15 -3.88 0.71 13.98
C ALA A 15 -4.10 -0.74 14.40
N LEU A 16 -4.90 -1.50 13.62
CA LEU A 16 -5.09 -2.93 13.82
C LEU A 16 -3.77 -3.70 13.62
N LEU A 17 -2.95 -3.30 12.64
CA LEU A 17 -1.62 -3.84 12.43
C LEU A 17 -0.71 -3.59 13.63
N GLU A 18 -0.69 -2.37 14.16
CA GLU A 18 0.11 -2.03 15.34
C GLU A 18 -0.27 -2.90 16.55
N ALA A 19 -1.58 -3.06 16.80
CA ALA A 19 -2.08 -3.92 17.87
C ALA A 19 -1.65 -5.39 17.67
N ARG A 20 -1.77 -5.92 16.45
CA ARG A 20 -1.38 -7.30 16.14
C ARG A 20 0.13 -7.52 16.28
N LEU A 21 0.95 -6.56 15.84
CA LEU A 21 2.41 -6.63 16.02
C LEU A 21 2.78 -6.65 17.50
N ALA A 22 2.14 -5.80 18.33
CA ALA A 22 2.38 -5.79 19.78
C ALA A 22 2.06 -7.14 20.44
N GLU A 23 1.06 -7.87 19.96
CA GLU A 23 0.68 -9.20 20.45
C GLU A 23 1.60 -10.32 19.93
N ARG A 24 1.88 -10.33 18.61
CA ARG A 24 2.49 -11.47 17.92
C ARG A 24 4.00 -11.37 17.79
N ILE A 25 4.53 -10.17 17.56
CA ILE A 25 5.95 -9.91 17.31
C ILE A 25 6.36 -8.66 18.10
N PRO A 26 6.45 -8.75 19.44
CA PRO A 26 6.69 -7.59 20.29
C PRO A 26 8.03 -6.92 19.96
N GLY A 27 8.08 -5.60 20.09
CA GLY A 27 9.27 -4.78 19.81
C GLY A 27 9.20 -4.00 18.49
N TRP A 28 8.24 -4.33 17.62
CA TRP A 28 7.93 -3.51 16.45
C TRP A 28 7.09 -2.28 16.81
N LYS A 29 7.34 -1.18 16.10
CA LYS A 29 6.53 0.04 16.15
C LYS A 29 6.10 0.40 14.74
N VAL A 30 4.87 0.88 14.59
CA VAL A 30 4.32 1.28 13.30
C VAL A 30 4.41 2.79 13.15
N VAL A 31 4.92 3.25 12.00
CA VAL A 31 4.89 4.66 11.61
C VAL A 31 3.96 4.80 10.41
N ASN A 32 2.78 5.37 10.63
CA ASN A 32 1.88 5.70 9.54
C ASN A 32 2.31 7.02 8.87
N ALA A 33 2.93 6.92 7.69
CA ALA A 33 3.39 8.06 6.90
C ALA A 33 2.44 8.42 5.75
N SER A 34 1.25 7.80 5.69
CA SER A 34 0.33 7.94 4.57
C SER A 34 -0.34 9.32 4.50
N ILE A 35 -0.57 9.79 3.28
CA ILE A 35 -1.31 11.02 2.98
C ILE A 35 -2.47 10.70 2.03
N SER A 36 -3.67 11.13 2.39
CA SER A 36 -4.85 11.02 1.53
C SER A 36 -4.62 11.77 0.21
N GLY A 37 -4.84 11.08 -0.92
CA GLY A 37 -4.65 11.65 -2.26
C GLY A 37 -3.21 11.68 -2.78
N GLU A 38 -2.25 11.07 -2.06
CA GLU A 38 -0.84 10.99 -2.48
C GLU A 38 -0.67 10.12 -3.73
N THR A 39 0.15 10.58 -4.66
CA THR A 39 0.56 9.86 -5.88
C THR A 39 1.93 9.22 -5.70
N SER A 40 2.28 8.30 -6.59
CA SER A 40 3.61 7.68 -6.63
C SER A 40 4.75 8.71 -6.69
N SER A 41 4.55 9.80 -7.44
CA SER A 41 5.51 10.90 -7.56
C SER A 41 5.73 11.65 -6.25
N GLY A 42 4.66 11.89 -5.47
CA GLY A 42 4.74 12.51 -4.16
C GLY A 42 5.48 11.61 -3.16
N GLY A 43 5.17 10.32 -3.16
CA GLY A 43 5.88 9.32 -2.35
C GLY A 43 7.37 9.27 -2.68
N ALA A 44 7.72 9.25 -3.97
CA ALA A 44 9.11 9.22 -4.43
C ALA A 44 9.90 10.49 -4.02
N ALA A 45 9.25 11.65 -3.96
CA ALA A 45 9.87 12.88 -3.51
C ALA A 45 10.12 12.91 -1.98
N ARG A 46 9.31 12.19 -1.19
CA ARG A 46 9.34 12.23 0.29
C ARG A 46 10.11 11.10 0.94
N ILE A 47 10.27 9.97 0.26
CA ILE A 47 10.79 8.73 0.85
C ILE A 47 12.16 8.91 1.50
N ALA A 48 13.08 9.66 0.89
CA ALA A 48 14.42 9.88 1.43
C ALA A 48 14.39 10.50 2.85
N GLY A 49 13.59 11.56 3.03
CA GLY A 49 13.46 12.22 4.33
C GLY A 49 12.76 11.35 5.38
N LEU A 50 11.81 10.50 4.96
CA LEU A 50 11.16 9.54 5.86
C LEU A 50 12.14 8.45 6.33
N LEU A 51 12.97 7.92 5.42
CA LEU A 51 13.98 6.91 5.74
C LEU A 51 15.04 7.46 6.70
N GLU A 52 15.54 8.67 6.45
CA GLU A 52 16.51 9.34 7.34
C GLU A 52 15.95 9.57 8.74
N ARG A 53 14.70 10.08 8.81
CA ARG A 53 14.05 10.39 10.07
C ARG A 53 13.74 9.15 10.92
N HIS A 54 13.21 8.11 10.29
CA HIS A 54 12.65 6.96 11.02
C HIS A 54 13.57 5.75 11.08
N ARG A 55 14.54 5.63 10.17
CA ARG A 55 15.45 4.47 10.04
C ARG A 55 14.72 3.13 10.18
N PRO A 56 13.67 2.89 9.36
CA PRO A 56 12.81 1.73 9.54
C PRO A 56 13.52 0.42 9.14
N ALA A 57 13.23 -0.67 9.85
CA ALA A 57 13.69 -2.01 9.47
C ALA A 57 12.79 -2.65 8.38
N ALA A 58 11.58 -2.13 8.19
CA ALA A 58 10.65 -2.55 7.14
C ALA A 58 9.82 -1.36 6.63
N VAL A 59 9.51 -1.34 5.33
CA VAL A 59 8.66 -0.34 4.67
C VAL A 59 7.56 -1.05 3.89
N ILE A 60 6.30 -0.66 4.14
CA ILE A 60 5.15 -1.10 3.35
C ILE A 60 4.80 0.02 2.36
N VAL A 61 4.72 -0.31 1.07
CA VAL A 61 4.43 0.66 0.00
C VAL A 61 3.02 0.42 -0.55
N GLU A 62 2.12 1.36 -0.30
CA GLU A 62 0.74 1.40 -0.82
C GLU A 62 0.51 2.70 -1.58
N LEU A 63 0.94 2.75 -2.85
CA LEU A 63 0.83 3.92 -3.74
C LEU A 63 0.49 3.47 -5.16
N GLY A 64 0.01 4.40 -5.99
CA GLY A 64 -0.37 4.15 -7.38
C GLY A 64 -1.88 4.24 -7.65
N GLY A 65 -2.72 4.04 -6.62
CA GLY A 65 -4.18 4.14 -6.78
C GLY A 65 -4.64 5.53 -7.27
N ASN A 66 -4.10 6.60 -6.69
CA ASN A 66 -4.42 7.96 -7.14
C ASN A 66 -3.86 8.28 -8.54
N ASP A 67 -2.71 7.72 -8.89
CA ASP A 67 -2.13 7.86 -10.23
C ASP A 67 -3.10 7.27 -11.26
N ALA A 68 -3.59 6.05 -11.00
CA ALA A 68 -4.50 5.37 -11.90
C ALA A 68 -5.89 6.01 -11.98
N LEU A 69 -6.47 6.42 -10.84
CA LEU A 69 -7.75 7.11 -10.81
C LEU A 69 -7.71 8.45 -11.56
N ARG A 70 -6.55 9.10 -11.63
CA ARG A 70 -6.32 10.36 -12.38
C ARG A 70 -5.89 10.14 -13.83
N GLY A 71 -5.73 8.89 -14.27
CA GLY A 71 -5.27 8.56 -15.63
C GLY A 71 -3.84 9.01 -15.92
N LEU A 72 -2.97 9.01 -14.91
CA LEU A 72 -1.55 9.33 -15.10
C LEU A 72 -0.82 8.20 -15.86
N ASP A 73 0.35 8.52 -16.41
CA ASP A 73 1.20 7.54 -17.11
C ASP A 73 1.64 6.41 -16.16
N LEU A 74 1.30 5.18 -16.52
CA LEU A 74 1.65 3.99 -15.74
C LEU A 74 3.15 3.71 -15.76
N ASN A 75 3.88 4.10 -16.80
CA ASN A 75 5.34 3.99 -16.81
C ASN A 75 5.97 4.91 -15.76
N ALA A 76 5.47 6.15 -15.65
CA ALA A 76 5.89 7.07 -14.61
C ALA A 76 5.55 6.52 -13.21
N THR A 77 4.38 5.93 -13.05
CA THR A 77 3.95 5.26 -11.80
C THR A 77 4.92 4.14 -11.41
N ARG A 78 5.23 3.23 -12.35
CA ARG A 78 6.20 2.15 -12.16
C ARG A 78 7.57 2.70 -11.75
N THR A 79 8.13 3.65 -12.50
CA THR A 79 9.45 4.24 -12.19
C THR A 79 9.48 4.89 -10.81
N ASN A 80 8.39 5.54 -10.38
CA ASN A 80 8.32 6.12 -9.04
C ASN A 80 8.29 5.05 -7.94
N LEU A 81 7.52 3.97 -8.13
CA LEU A 81 7.50 2.84 -7.19
C LEU A 81 8.88 2.16 -7.11
N GLU A 82 9.55 1.92 -8.24
CA GLU A 82 10.92 1.38 -8.26
C GLU A 82 11.88 2.26 -7.49
N ARG A 83 11.80 3.59 -7.63
CA ARG A 83 12.62 4.53 -6.85
C ARG A 83 12.37 4.43 -5.34
N ILE A 84 11.10 4.34 -4.93
CA ILE A 84 10.73 4.19 -3.51
C ILE A 84 11.29 2.90 -2.93
N VAL A 85 11.11 1.79 -3.66
CA VAL A 85 11.59 0.47 -3.25
C VAL A 85 13.12 0.46 -3.18
N ALA A 86 13.81 0.95 -4.21
CA ALA A 86 15.26 1.01 -4.27
C ALA A 86 15.84 1.87 -3.14
N ALA A 87 15.26 3.05 -2.87
CA ALA A 87 15.69 3.92 -1.77
C ALA A 87 15.51 3.22 -0.40
N SER A 88 14.39 2.54 -0.21
CA SER A 88 14.10 1.81 1.03
C SER A 88 15.10 0.67 1.26
N LYS A 89 15.39 -0.12 0.22
CA LYS A 89 16.42 -1.17 0.27
C LYS A 89 17.82 -0.61 0.54
N ALA A 90 18.18 0.49 -0.11
CA ALA A 90 19.47 1.15 0.08
C ALA A 90 19.65 1.67 1.53
N ALA A 91 18.55 2.05 2.19
CA ALA A 91 18.54 2.39 3.62
C ALA A 91 18.57 1.17 4.55
N GLY A 92 18.65 -0.05 4.02
CA GLY A 92 18.68 -1.30 4.77
C GLY A 92 17.32 -1.82 5.20
N ALA A 93 16.21 -1.24 4.71
CA ALA A 93 14.88 -1.69 5.05
C ALA A 93 14.44 -2.87 4.17
N ARG A 94 13.74 -3.83 4.77
CA ARG A 94 12.92 -4.79 4.05
C ARG A 94 11.71 -4.07 3.44
N VAL A 95 11.23 -4.50 2.27
CA VAL A 95 10.13 -3.80 1.59
C VAL A 95 9.01 -4.78 1.27
N LEU A 96 7.76 -4.39 1.55
CA LEU A 96 6.55 -5.06 1.11
C LEU A 96 5.77 -4.13 0.18
N LEU A 97 5.50 -4.57 -1.04
CA LEU A 97 4.68 -3.83 -2.00
C LEU A 97 3.22 -4.30 -1.91
N LEU A 98 2.27 -3.36 -1.86
CA LEU A 98 0.84 -3.67 -1.94
C LEU A 98 0.31 -3.31 -3.34
N GLY A 99 -0.18 -4.32 -4.04
CA GLY A 99 -0.77 -4.18 -5.36
C GLY A 99 -2.17 -3.60 -5.32
N MET A 100 -2.51 -2.81 -6.33
CA MET A 100 -3.81 -2.16 -6.47
C MET A 100 -4.42 -2.47 -7.84
N GLN A 101 -5.74 -2.38 -7.91
CA GLN A 101 -6.52 -2.45 -9.15
C GLN A 101 -7.46 -1.24 -9.21
N VAL A 102 -7.92 -0.90 -10.42
CA VAL A 102 -8.94 0.14 -10.64
C VAL A 102 -10.22 -0.48 -11.21
N PRO A 103 -11.38 0.18 -11.06
CA PRO A 103 -12.64 -0.43 -11.47
C PRO A 103 -12.71 -0.66 -13.00
N PRO A 104 -13.53 -1.62 -13.47
CA PRO A 104 -13.57 -2.02 -14.88
C PRO A 104 -13.94 -0.91 -15.88
N ASN A 105 -14.56 0.18 -15.43
CA ASN A 105 -14.97 1.30 -16.28
C ASN A 105 -13.78 2.10 -16.85
N TYR A 106 -12.56 1.87 -16.39
CA TYR A 106 -11.33 2.43 -16.98
C TYR A 106 -10.84 1.67 -18.23
N GLY A 107 -11.51 0.58 -18.58
CA GLY A 107 -11.18 -0.25 -19.75
C GLY A 107 -10.16 -1.35 -19.43
N ARG A 108 -10.42 -2.55 -19.95
CA ARG A 108 -9.66 -3.78 -19.61
C ARG A 108 -8.16 -3.64 -19.84
N ALA A 109 -7.75 -3.04 -20.95
CA ALA A 109 -6.33 -2.87 -21.26
C ALA A 109 -5.61 -2.01 -20.19
N TYR A 110 -6.28 -0.98 -19.68
CA TYR A 110 -5.73 -0.12 -18.65
C TYR A 110 -5.71 -0.82 -17.28
N THR A 111 -6.80 -1.49 -16.90
CA THR A 111 -6.90 -2.20 -15.62
C THR A 111 -5.85 -3.32 -15.54
N ASP A 112 -5.68 -4.07 -16.63
CA ASP A 112 -4.70 -5.17 -16.72
C ASP A 112 -3.27 -4.63 -16.65
N ALA A 113 -2.97 -3.56 -17.38
CA ALA A 113 -1.66 -2.90 -17.33
C ALA A 113 -1.37 -2.32 -15.93
N PHE A 114 -2.39 -1.77 -15.27
CA PHE A 114 -2.24 -1.21 -13.93
C PHE A 114 -1.93 -2.31 -12.90
N ALA A 115 -2.65 -3.43 -12.93
CA ALA A 115 -2.36 -4.56 -12.04
C ALA A 115 -0.96 -5.15 -12.31
N ALA A 116 -0.62 -5.36 -13.59
CA ALA A 116 0.66 -5.95 -13.99
C ALA A 116 1.89 -5.11 -13.56
N LEU A 117 1.75 -3.79 -13.43
CA LEU A 117 2.87 -2.94 -13.02
C LEU A 117 3.41 -3.33 -11.64
N PHE A 118 2.56 -3.77 -10.70
CA PHE A 118 3.00 -4.16 -9.37
C PHE A 118 3.79 -5.46 -9.39
N ASP A 119 3.39 -6.42 -10.24
CA ASP A 119 4.17 -7.62 -10.53
C ASP A 119 5.53 -7.29 -11.15
N GLU A 120 5.57 -6.34 -12.09
CA GLU A 120 6.81 -5.88 -12.71
C GLU A 120 7.77 -5.29 -11.68
N VAL A 121 7.30 -4.37 -10.82
CA VAL A 121 8.13 -3.75 -9.75
C VAL A 121 8.60 -4.80 -8.75
N SER A 122 7.69 -5.68 -8.33
CA SER A 122 7.99 -6.79 -7.42
C SER A 122 9.14 -7.66 -7.93
N ARG A 123 9.07 -8.10 -9.20
CA ARG A 123 10.11 -8.91 -9.84
C ARG A 123 11.40 -8.15 -10.09
N SER A 124 11.32 -6.90 -10.58
CA SER A 124 12.52 -6.10 -10.89
C SER A 124 13.30 -5.73 -9.64
N GLN A 125 12.61 -5.47 -8.53
CA GLN A 125 13.21 -5.11 -7.25
C GLN A 125 13.42 -6.29 -6.30
N GLN A 126 12.91 -7.48 -6.65
CA GLN A 126 12.96 -8.70 -5.82
C GLN A 126 12.40 -8.46 -4.41
N VAL A 127 11.18 -7.94 -4.33
CA VAL A 127 10.47 -7.68 -3.06
C VAL A 127 9.15 -8.46 -3.02
N PRO A 128 8.69 -8.92 -1.85
CA PRO A 128 7.38 -9.53 -1.73
C PRO A 128 6.27 -8.56 -2.14
N LEU A 129 5.20 -9.13 -2.68
CA LEU A 129 4.01 -8.45 -3.18
C LEU A 129 2.76 -9.07 -2.56
N VAL A 130 1.88 -8.22 -2.04
CA VAL A 130 0.45 -8.56 -1.88
C VAL A 130 -0.21 -8.23 -3.23
N PRO A 131 -0.66 -9.22 -4.04
CA PRO A 131 -1.08 -8.95 -5.42
C PRO A 131 -2.24 -7.97 -5.52
N PHE A 132 -3.18 -8.05 -4.57
CA PHE A 132 -4.31 -7.13 -4.51
C PHE A 132 -4.69 -6.81 -3.07
N PHE A 133 -4.50 -5.57 -2.66
CA PHE A 133 -4.77 -5.12 -1.30
C PHE A 133 -6.26 -5.17 -0.93
N LEU A 134 -7.15 -4.95 -1.90
CA LEU A 134 -8.60 -4.97 -1.73
C LEU A 134 -9.23 -6.33 -2.04
N ASP A 135 -8.45 -7.41 -2.03
CA ASP A 135 -8.98 -8.75 -2.26
C ASP A 135 -10.08 -9.12 -1.24
N GLY A 136 -11.18 -9.68 -1.74
CA GLY A 136 -12.37 -9.95 -0.94
C GLY A 136 -13.12 -8.71 -0.41
N ILE A 137 -12.73 -7.49 -0.82
CA ILE A 137 -13.41 -6.22 -0.49
C ILE A 137 -14.02 -5.61 -1.75
N ALA A 138 -13.27 -5.60 -2.86
CA ALA A 138 -13.59 -4.83 -4.07
C ALA A 138 -14.95 -5.14 -4.71
N GLU A 139 -15.51 -6.32 -4.47
CA GLU A 139 -16.80 -6.76 -5.02
C GLU A 139 -17.98 -6.43 -4.09
N ASP A 140 -17.73 -6.08 -2.83
CA ASP A 140 -18.77 -5.78 -1.84
C ASP A 140 -18.86 -4.26 -1.59
N MET A 141 -19.82 -3.61 -2.25
CA MET A 141 -20.05 -2.17 -2.09
C MET A 141 -20.47 -1.77 -0.66
N SER A 142 -20.94 -2.70 0.17
CA SER A 142 -21.24 -2.41 1.58
C SER A 142 -19.98 -2.20 2.42
N MET A 143 -18.81 -2.61 1.91
CA MET A 143 -17.51 -2.38 2.53
C MET A 143 -16.86 -1.06 2.12
N PHE A 144 -17.52 -0.25 1.30
CA PHE A 144 -17.04 1.07 0.87
C PHE A 144 -17.82 2.21 1.52
N GLN A 145 -17.20 3.37 1.54
CA GLN A 145 -17.81 4.66 1.84
C GLN A 145 -18.71 5.09 0.67
N PRO A 146 -19.55 6.14 0.83
CA PRO A 146 -20.46 6.60 -0.22
C PRO A 146 -19.78 6.95 -1.55
N ASP A 147 -18.48 7.25 -1.55
CA ASP A 147 -17.70 7.52 -2.77
C ASP A 147 -17.34 6.26 -3.59
N ARG A 148 -17.58 5.06 -3.05
CA ARG A 148 -17.30 3.76 -3.68
C ARG A 148 -15.83 3.52 -4.04
N ILE A 149 -14.92 4.30 -3.44
CA ILE A 149 -13.47 4.21 -3.64
C ILE A 149 -12.79 3.83 -2.34
N HIS A 150 -13.20 4.43 -1.22
CA HIS A 150 -12.56 4.22 0.06
C HIS A 150 -13.27 3.15 0.89
N PRO A 151 -12.56 2.14 1.42
CA PRO A 151 -13.13 1.18 2.35
C PRO A 151 -13.61 1.86 3.63
N ASN A 152 -14.70 1.36 4.20
CA ASN A 152 -15.24 1.81 5.48
C ASN A 152 -14.66 1.02 6.67
N ASP A 153 -15.20 1.22 7.87
CA ASP A 153 -14.73 0.53 9.08
C ASP A 153 -14.85 -1.00 8.98
N ALA A 154 -15.88 -1.54 8.31
CA ALA A 154 -16.09 -2.97 8.18
C ALA A 154 -15.01 -3.68 7.34
N ALA A 155 -14.37 -2.95 6.42
CA ALA A 155 -13.28 -3.47 5.60
C ALA A 155 -11.92 -3.52 6.31
N GLN A 156 -11.69 -2.70 7.35
CA GLN A 156 -10.36 -2.52 7.94
C GLN A 156 -9.73 -3.84 8.45
N PRO A 157 -10.49 -4.76 9.09
CA PRO A 157 -9.95 -6.06 9.47
C PRO A 157 -9.52 -6.90 8.26
N ARG A 158 -10.30 -6.89 7.17
CA ARG A 158 -9.96 -7.64 5.95
C ARG A 158 -8.72 -7.06 5.26
N LEU A 159 -8.55 -5.74 5.24
CA LEU A 159 -7.32 -5.10 4.75
C LEU A 159 -6.09 -5.62 5.50
N LEU A 160 -6.18 -5.72 6.83
CA LEU A 160 -5.10 -6.30 7.63
C LEU A 160 -4.85 -7.77 7.27
N GLU A 161 -5.89 -8.60 7.13
CA GLU A 161 -5.73 -10.01 6.74
C GLU A 161 -5.07 -10.17 5.37
N ASN A 162 -5.33 -9.27 4.42
CA ASN A 162 -4.70 -9.32 3.10
C ASN A 162 -3.19 -9.00 3.16
N VAL A 163 -2.76 -8.20 4.14
CA VAL A 163 -1.35 -7.79 4.32
C VAL A 163 -0.58 -8.75 5.22
N TRP A 164 -1.25 -9.29 6.24
CA TRP A 164 -0.61 -9.96 7.37
C TRP A 164 0.30 -11.14 6.97
N PRO A 165 -0.10 -12.11 6.14
CA PRO A 165 0.74 -13.27 5.84
C PRO A 165 2.09 -12.89 5.19
N ALA A 166 2.06 -11.95 4.25
CA ALA A 166 3.27 -11.48 3.58
C ALA A 166 4.16 -10.65 4.51
N LEU A 167 3.54 -9.84 5.37
CA LEU A 167 4.28 -9.05 6.36
C LEU A 167 4.91 -9.93 7.44
N GLU A 168 4.17 -10.86 8.02
CA GLU A 168 4.66 -11.79 9.04
C GLU A 168 5.88 -12.56 8.53
N SER A 169 5.78 -13.16 7.34
CA SER A 169 6.91 -13.83 6.70
C SER A 169 8.09 -12.90 6.41
N LEU A 170 7.84 -11.62 6.09
CA LEU A 170 8.90 -10.65 5.85
C LEU A 170 9.63 -10.29 7.15
N LEU A 171 8.91 -10.23 8.28
CA LEU A 171 9.44 -9.79 9.56
C LEU A 171 10.25 -10.88 10.29
N GLY A 172 9.95 -12.16 10.05
CA GLY A 172 10.68 -13.32 10.59
C GLY A 172 9.88 -14.07 11.62
#